data_AF-A0A957I3Y6-F1
#
_entry.id   AF-A0A957I3Y6-F1
#
_cell.length_a   1.000
_cell.length_b   1.000
_cell.length_c   1.000
_cell.angle_alpha   90.00
_cell.angle_beta   90.00
_cell.angle_gamma   90.00
#
_symmetry.space_group_name_H-M   'P 1'
#
loop_
_entity.id
_entity.type
_entity.pdbx_description
1 polymer ?
#
loop_
_entity_poly.entity_id
_entity_poly.type
_entity_poly.pdbx_seq_one_letter_code
_entity_poly.pdbx_strand_id
1 'polypeptide(L)'
;MPHFQTKWSASTSALILGFIEGCWHIPLIFMPGDVRFGMPIWVLVLPYLAVGIFRAWVYNNTGESVLAAVLFHAAGNVTGEVIPFNVPSIYFFYIIEFVVALAIILLYGPKTLIRDKVATDTIIRQ
;
A
#
# COMPACT_ATOMS: atom_id res chain seq x y z
N MET A 1 -1.37 10.05 8.00
CA MET A 1 -0.85 8.94 8.82
C MET A 1 -0.75 9.27 10.32
N PRO A 2 0.01 10.29 10.77
CA PRO A 2 0.37 10.43 12.18
C PRO A 2 -0.84 10.58 13.13
N HIS A 3 -1.89 11.31 12.74
CA HIS A 3 -3.09 11.47 13.57
C HIS A 3 -3.98 10.21 13.69
N PHE A 4 -3.91 9.25 12.76
CA PHE A 4 -4.69 8.00 12.83
C PHE A 4 -3.96 6.92 13.63
N GLN A 5 -2.63 6.86 13.53
CA GLN A 5 -1.79 5.89 14.25
C GLN A 5 -1.74 6.13 15.76
N THR A 6 -2.14 7.31 16.25
CA THR A 6 -2.28 7.58 17.70
C THR A 6 -3.46 6.87 18.34
N LYS A 7 -4.46 6.44 17.54
CA LYS A 7 -5.69 5.79 18.00
C LYS A 7 -5.89 4.38 17.45
N TRP A 8 -5.32 4.07 16.28
CA TRP A 8 -5.51 2.82 15.54
C TRP A 8 -4.16 2.22 15.16
N SER A 9 -4.09 0.91 14.89
CA SER A 9 -2.86 0.30 14.41
C SER A 9 -2.39 0.90 13.08
N ALA A 10 -1.10 0.78 12.78
CA ALA A 10 -0.53 1.17 11.50
C ALA A 10 -1.25 0.51 10.32
N SER A 11 -1.58 -0.79 10.44
CA SER A 11 -2.35 -1.52 9.42
C SER A 11 -3.74 -0.93 9.21
N THR A 12 -4.48 -0.60 10.27
CA THR A 12 -5.85 -0.09 10.11
C THR A 12 -5.85 1.34 9.56
N SER A 13 -4.92 2.17 10.02
CA SER A 13 -4.73 3.51 9.48
C SER A 13 -4.41 3.47 7.97
N ALA A 14 -3.59 2.50 7.57
CA ALA A 14 -3.21 2.26 6.18
C ALA A 14 -4.38 1.78 5.32
N LEU A 15 -5.18 0.83 5.82
CA LEU A 15 -6.37 0.32 5.12
C LEU A 15 -7.42 1.42 4.94
N ILE A 16 -7.67 2.26 5.95
CA ILE A 16 -8.60 3.39 5.84
C ILE A 16 -8.13 4.35 4.75
N LEU A 17 -6.86 4.73 4.77
CA LEU A 17 -6.32 5.67 3.80
C LEU A 17 -6.32 5.09 2.38
N GLY A 18 -5.94 3.83 2.22
CA GLY A 18 -6.00 3.11 0.95
C GLY A 18 -7.43 2.99 0.41
N PHE A 19 -8.41 2.78 1.29
CA PHE A 19 -9.82 2.74 0.89
C PHE A 19 -10.32 4.10 0.37
N ILE A 20 -10.00 5.19 1.10
CA ILE A 20 -10.35 6.55 0.69
C ILE A 20 -9.74 6.87 -0.68
N GLU A 21 -8.48 6.51 -0.89
CA GLU A 21 -7.81 6.67 -2.17
C GLU A 21 -8.48 5.83 -3.26
N GLY A 22 -8.78 4.55 -3.03
CA GLY A 22 -9.48 3.72 -4.01
C GLY A 22 -10.84 4.30 -4.41
N CYS A 23 -11.61 4.82 -3.44
CA CYS A 23 -12.87 5.50 -3.71
C CYS A 23 -12.70 6.78 -4.54
N TRP A 24 -11.62 7.54 -4.34
CA TRP A 24 -11.30 8.72 -5.14
C TRP A 24 -11.11 8.39 -6.64
N HIS A 25 -10.71 7.16 -6.97
CA HIS A 25 -10.48 6.74 -8.37
C HIS A 25 -11.73 6.20 -9.07
N ILE A 26 -12.88 6.12 -8.40
CA ILE A 26 -14.14 5.63 -8.99
C ILE A 26 -14.51 6.35 -10.31
N PRO A 27 -14.32 7.67 -10.47
CA PRO A 27 -14.62 8.31 -11.75
C PRO A 27 -13.92 7.68 -12.97
N LEU A 28 -12.74 7.07 -12.79
CA LEU A 28 -11.96 6.47 -13.88
C LEU A 28 -12.67 5.30 -14.56
N ILE A 29 -13.49 4.53 -13.83
CA ILE A 29 -14.24 3.41 -14.44
C ILE A 29 -15.30 3.88 -15.45
N PHE A 30 -15.62 5.18 -15.45
CA PHE A 30 -16.57 5.81 -16.36
C PHE A 30 -15.91 6.63 -17.49
N MET A 31 -14.58 6.74 -17.52
CA MET A 31 -13.85 7.54 -18.51
C MET A 31 -13.44 6.69 -19.73
N PRO A 32 -14.02 6.90 -20.93
CA PRO A 32 -13.62 6.17 -22.13
C PRO A 32 -12.16 6.46 -22.48
N GLY A 33 -11.38 5.41 -22.73
CA GLY A 33 -9.95 5.50 -23.03
C GLY A 33 -9.02 5.21 -21.84
N ASP A 34 -9.53 5.13 -20.61
CA ASP A 34 -8.78 4.63 -19.47
C ASP A 34 -8.76 3.09 -19.46
N VAL A 35 -7.64 2.49 -19.07
CA VAL A 35 -7.50 1.02 -18.95
C VAL A 35 -8.47 0.40 -17.93
N ARG A 36 -8.96 1.20 -16.99
CA ARG A 36 -9.89 0.82 -15.93
C ARG A 36 -11.36 1.02 -16.35
N PHE A 37 -11.62 1.52 -17.54
CA PHE A 37 -12.97 1.72 -18.04
C PHE A 37 -13.79 0.42 -18.00
N GLY A 38 -14.98 0.47 -17.40
CA GLY A 38 -15.86 -0.68 -17.25
C GLY A 38 -15.41 -1.73 -16.23
N MET A 39 -14.31 -1.49 -15.49
CA MET A 39 -13.91 -2.40 -14.40
C MET A 39 -14.91 -2.37 -13.25
N PRO A 40 -15.15 -3.50 -12.58
CA PRO A 40 -15.93 -3.50 -11.35
C PRO A 40 -15.27 -2.66 -10.25
N ILE A 41 -16.08 -1.95 -9.45
CA ILE A 41 -15.59 -1.06 -8.38
C ILE A 41 -14.64 -1.79 -7.41
N TRP A 42 -14.92 -3.06 -7.07
CA TRP A 42 -14.04 -3.82 -6.18
C TRP A 42 -12.68 -4.11 -6.80
N VAL A 43 -12.60 -4.34 -8.11
CA VAL A 43 -11.33 -4.53 -8.84
C VAL A 43 -10.51 -3.24 -8.84
N LEU A 44 -11.18 -2.09 -8.88
CA LEU A 44 -10.52 -0.79 -8.76
C LEU A 44 -10.03 -0.53 -7.34
N VAL A 45 -10.87 -0.73 -6.31
CA VAL A 45 -10.60 -0.25 -4.94
C VAL A 45 -9.63 -1.14 -4.17
N LEU A 46 -9.75 -2.47 -4.33
CA LEU A 46 -8.98 -3.44 -3.53
C LEU A 46 -7.44 -3.21 -3.58
N PRO A 47 -6.81 -3.02 -4.75
CA PRO A 47 -5.36 -2.81 -4.85
C PRO A 47 -4.85 -1.63 -4.02
N TYR A 48 -5.63 -0.54 -3.90
CA TYR A 48 -5.25 0.62 -3.11
C TYR A 48 -5.13 0.32 -1.61
N LEU A 49 -5.78 -0.74 -1.12
CA LEU A 49 -5.57 -1.22 0.26
C LEU A 49 -4.14 -1.74 0.46
N ALA A 50 -3.62 -2.51 -0.50
CA ALA A 50 -2.24 -3.01 -0.48
C ALA A 50 -1.24 -1.86 -0.59
N VAL A 51 -1.49 -0.90 -1.50
CA VAL A 51 -0.68 0.33 -1.62
C VAL A 51 -0.69 1.14 -0.31
N GLY A 52 -1.82 1.19 0.40
CA GLY A 52 -1.91 1.78 1.73
C GLY A 52 -0.92 1.16 2.71
N ILE A 53 -0.85 -0.20 2.76
CA ILE A 53 0.11 -0.94 3.60
C ILE A 53 1.56 -0.60 3.21
N PHE A 54 1.89 -0.59 1.92
CA PHE A 54 3.26 -0.26 1.45
C PHE A 54 3.67 1.14 1.88
N ARG A 55 2.80 2.13 1.69
CA ARG A 55 3.06 3.51 2.07
C ARG A 55 3.25 3.65 3.58
N ALA A 56 2.44 2.96 4.37
CA ALA A 56 2.56 2.93 5.82
C ALA A 56 3.88 2.30 6.27
N TRP A 57 4.25 1.18 5.65
CA TRP A 57 5.49 0.47 5.91
C TRP A 57 6.72 1.33 5.57
N VAL A 58 6.74 1.97 4.39
CA VAL A 58 7.81 2.90 4.00
C VAL A 58 7.88 4.08 4.97
N TYR A 59 6.76 4.71 5.28
CA TYR A 59 6.70 5.86 6.20
C TYR A 59 7.26 5.50 7.59
N ASN A 60 6.80 4.39 8.16
CA ASN A 60 7.21 3.96 9.50
C ASN A 60 8.69 3.53 9.56
N ASN A 61 9.21 2.87 8.52
CA ASN A 61 10.60 2.41 8.48
C ASN A 61 11.60 3.49 8.05
N THR A 62 11.13 4.67 7.63
CA THR A 62 11.98 5.82 7.25
C THR A 62 11.96 6.92 8.31
N GLY A 63 11.59 6.59 9.54
CA GLY A 63 11.52 7.56 10.65
C GLY A 63 10.40 8.57 10.46
N GLU A 64 9.23 8.12 9.97
CA GLU A 64 8.05 8.97 9.74
C GLU A 64 8.30 10.08 8.70
N SER A 65 9.15 9.79 7.72
CA SER A 65 9.50 10.73 6.64
C SER A 65 8.35 10.90 5.65
N VAL A 66 7.74 12.08 5.65
CA VAL A 66 6.73 12.48 4.65
C VAL A 66 7.33 12.48 3.25
N LEU A 67 8.59 12.89 3.09
CA LEU A 67 9.27 12.91 1.78
C LEU A 67 9.35 11.50 1.19
N ALA A 68 9.70 10.49 1.99
CA ALA A 68 9.76 9.10 1.53
C ALA A 68 8.39 8.60 1.06
N ALA A 69 7.32 8.94 1.80
CA ALA A 69 5.95 8.59 1.41
C ALA A 69 5.49 9.29 0.12
N VAL A 70 5.87 10.55 -0.09
CA VAL A 70 5.56 11.30 -1.33
C VAL A 70 6.32 10.74 -2.52
N LEU A 71 7.60 10.41 -2.36
CA LEU A 71 8.39 9.77 -3.42
C LEU A 71 7.82 8.40 -3.81
N PHE A 72 7.38 7.60 -2.82
CA PHE A 72 6.70 6.34 -3.08
C PHE A 72 5.41 6.53 -3.89
N HIS A 73 4.59 7.52 -3.53
CA HIS A 73 3.38 7.85 -4.29
C HIS A 73 3.69 8.29 -5.72
N ALA A 74 4.68 9.17 -5.90
CA ALA A 74 5.10 9.62 -7.22
C ALA A 74 5.62 8.45 -8.09
N ALA A 75 6.38 7.53 -7.51
CA ALA A 75 6.85 6.34 -8.21
C ALA A 75 5.68 5.44 -8.67
N GLY A 76 4.65 5.28 -7.84
CA GLY A 76 3.42 4.57 -8.21
C GLY A 76 2.72 5.19 -9.42
N ASN A 77 2.55 6.52 -9.42
CA ASN A 77 1.93 7.24 -10.53
C ASN A 77 2.74 7.07 -11.83
N VAL A 78 4.06 7.25 -11.78
CA VAL A 78 4.93 7.07 -12.94
C VAL A 78 4.86 5.64 -13.47
N THR A 79 4.88 4.64 -12.58
CA THR A 79 4.77 3.23 -12.96
C THR A 79 3.46 2.93 -13.67
N GLY A 80 2.35 3.51 -13.19
CA GLY A 80 1.03 3.40 -13.78
C GLY A 80 0.94 3.93 -15.22
N GLU A 81 1.71 4.98 -15.53
CA GLU A 81 1.72 5.63 -16.85
C GLU A 81 2.75 5.03 -17.81
N VAL A 82 3.91 4.61 -17.30
CA VAL A 82 5.04 4.16 -18.12
C VAL A 82 4.95 2.68 -18.47
N ILE A 83 4.41 1.84 -17.58
CA ILE A 83 4.28 0.41 -17.83
C ILE A 83 2.97 0.16 -18.58
N PRO A 84 3.01 -0.41 -19.81
CA PRO A 84 1.79 -0.75 -20.52
C PRO A 84 1.15 -1.97 -19.86
N PHE A 85 0.00 -1.75 -19.19
CA PHE A 85 -0.80 -2.83 -18.63
C PHE A 85 -1.87 -3.28 -19.61
N ASN A 86 -1.96 -4.60 -19.79
CA ASN A 86 -3.16 -5.25 -20.33
C ASN A 86 -3.96 -5.90 -19.19
N VAL A 87 -5.21 -6.29 -19.47
CA VAL A 87 -6.12 -6.86 -18.47
C VAL A 87 -5.53 -8.09 -17.74
N PRO A 88 -4.88 -9.07 -18.40
CA PRO A 88 -4.22 -10.15 -17.65
C PRO A 88 -3.10 -9.68 -16.72
N SER A 89 -2.26 -8.75 -17.20
CA SER A 89 -1.13 -8.24 -16.41
C SER A 89 -1.59 -7.47 -15.17
N ILE A 90 -2.66 -6.68 -15.24
CA ILE A 90 -3.12 -5.90 -14.09
C ILE A 90 -3.56 -6.80 -12.92
N TYR A 91 -4.27 -7.89 -13.21
CA TYR A 91 -4.64 -8.86 -12.18
C TYR A 91 -3.44 -9.58 -11.58
N PHE A 92 -2.43 -9.91 -12.40
CA PHE A 92 -1.19 -10.51 -11.91
C PHE A 92 -0.45 -9.58 -10.94
N PHE A 93 -0.33 -8.30 -11.28
CA PHE A 93 0.27 -7.30 -10.39
C PHE A 93 -0.51 -7.14 -9.10
N TYR A 94 -1.86 -7.09 -9.15
CA TYR A 94 -2.67 -7.01 -7.94
C TYR A 94 -2.43 -8.20 -7.01
N ILE A 95 -2.34 -9.42 -7.54
CA ILE A 95 -2.04 -10.61 -6.73
C ILE A 95 -0.69 -10.46 -6.04
N ILE A 96 0.35 -10.03 -6.77
CA ILE A 96 1.67 -9.77 -6.19
C ILE A 96 1.59 -8.73 -5.08
N GLU A 97 0.90 -7.61 -5.32
CA GLU A 97 0.74 -6.54 -4.34
C GLU A 97 0.08 -7.06 -3.05
N PHE A 98 -0.97 -7.87 -3.18
CA PHE A 98 -1.62 -8.47 -2.02
C PHE A 98 -0.72 -9.44 -1.26
N VAL A 99 0.03 -10.29 -1.97
CA VAL A 99 0.97 -11.23 -1.35
C VAL A 99 2.06 -10.47 -0.59
N VAL A 100 2.61 -9.42 -1.17
CA VAL A 100 3.65 -8.59 -0.53
C VAL A 100 3.07 -7.82 0.65
N ALA A 101 1.86 -7.26 0.54
CA ALA A 101 1.21 -6.55 1.63
C ALA A 101 0.94 -7.47 2.82
N LEU A 102 0.47 -8.70 2.55
CA LEU A 102 0.29 -9.72 3.57
C LEU A 102 1.64 -10.11 4.21
N ALA A 103 2.68 -10.33 3.41
CA ALA A 103 4.02 -10.62 3.91
C ALA A 103 4.54 -9.49 4.83
N ILE A 104 4.34 -8.22 4.46
CA ILE A 104 4.71 -7.07 5.30
C ILE A 104 3.96 -7.11 6.64
N ILE A 105 2.65 -7.35 6.64
CA ILE A 105 1.87 -7.42 7.89
C ILE A 105 2.38 -8.57 8.78
N LEU A 106 2.65 -9.74 8.20
CA LEU A 106 3.11 -10.92 8.93
C LEU A 106 4.54 -10.76 9.47
N LEU A 107 5.44 -10.15 8.70
CA LEU A 107 6.85 -10.01 9.06
C LEU A 107 7.15 -8.82 9.98
N TYR A 108 6.38 -7.72 9.86
CA TYR A 108 6.62 -6.46 10.59
C TYR A 108 5.54 -6.16 11.64
N GLY A 109 4.53 -7.02 11.76
CA GLY A 109 3.46 -6.90 12.75
C GLY A 109 2.44 -5.79 12.42
N PRO A 110 1.13 -6.03 12.65
CA PRO A 110 0.07 -5.10 12.23
C PRO A 110 0.04 -3.78 13.01
N LYS A 111 0.60 -3.75 14.23
CA LYS A 111 0.53 -2.58 15.13
C LYS A 111 1.36 -1.41 14.64
N THR A 112 2.61 -1.67 14.28
CA THR A 112 3.58 -0.63 13.91
C THR A 112 4.13 -0.82 12.51
N LEU A 113 4.02 -2.00 11.89
CA LEU A 113 4.70 -2.33 10.63
C LEU A 113 6.22 -2.01 10.68
N ILE A 114 6.82 -2.10 11.87
CA ILE A 114 8.25 -1.95 12.11
C ILE A 114 8.75 -3.27 12.67
N ARG A 115 9.94 -3.70 12.24
CA ARG A 115 10.53 -4.95 12.72
C ARG A 115 10.84 -4.82 14.22
N ASP A 116 10.25 -5.69 15.04
CA ASP A 116 10.59 -5.76 16.45
C ASP A 116 12.08 -6.14 16.61
N LYS A 117 12.85 -5.31 17.32
CA LYS A 117 14.27 -5.57 17.59
C LYS A 117 14.52 -6.71 18.57
N VAL A 118 13.47 -7.32 19.13
CA VAL A 118 13.56 -8.31 20.22
C VAL A 118 14.33 -9.57 19.80
N ALA A 119 14.37 -9.93 18.52
CA ALA A 119 15.09 -11.12 18.04
C ALA A 119 16.62 -10.94 17.89
N THR A 120 17.14 -9.71 17.84
CA THR A 120 18.58 -9.48 17.60
C THR A 120 19.38 -9.45 18.92
N ASP A 121 18.77 -9.02 20.02
CA ASP A 121 19.47 -8.88 21.31
C ASP A 121 19.73 -10.23 22.01
N THR A 122 19.00 -11.29 21.66
CA THR A 122 19.22 -12.63 22.24
C THR A 122 20.44 -13.34 21.63
N ILE A 123 20.83 -13.00 20.40
CA ILE A 123 21.94 -13.67 19.68
C ILE A 123 23.30 -13.03 20.03
N ILE A 124 23.33 -11.75 20.43
CA ILE A 124 24.58 -11.02 20.71
C ILE A 124 25.01 -11.15 22.19
N ARG A 125 24.15 -11.71 23.06
CA ARG A 125 24.42 -11.86 24.51
C ARG A 125 24.81 -13.27 24.98
N GLN A 126 25.15 -14.18 24.07
CA GLN A 126 25.75 -15.49 24.37
C GLN A 126 27.16 -15.56 23.83
#